data_AF-A0AAD4VEH5-F1
#
_entry.id   AF-A0AAD4VEH5-F1
#
_cell.length_a   1.000
_cell.length_b   1.000
_cell.length_c   1.000
_cell.angle_alpha   90.00
_cell.angle_beta   90.00
_cell.angle_gamma   90.00
#
_symmetry.space_group_name_H-M   'P 1'
#
loop_
_entity.id
_entity.type
_entity.pdbx_description
1 polymer ?
#
loop_
_entity_poly.entity_id
_entity_poly.type
_entity_poly.pdbx_seq_one_letter_code
_entity_poly.pdbx_strand_id
1 'polypeptide(L)'
;MKNGEVARARNVYERAVEIMGDDEEAEQLFVAFAEFEERCKETDRARRVYKFALDHIPKQRVEDLYKKFVGLEKQYGDRQGIEDAIVGKRRFQYQDGVRKNPLNYDSWFDYIRLEESAGNKDRIREVYERAIANVPPVPEKRYWQRYIYLWINYALYEELDAGDMERARNVYRECLQVIPHKKFSFAKIWLLASGFEIRQLNLEGARKIHGTAIGKSPKDKIFKKYIEIELNLGNFDRCRKLYEKYLHWSPENCYAWTKYAELEKSLCETERTRAVFELAIAQPALDMPELLWKAYIGFELSEGEFERTRELYERLLDRTKHLKVWISYAKFEASAIVGAMCSEDQDQDYLHEQTKQCVQRVRRIFEKAFNYFRTSAPELKEERCILLEEMLNVEASFGDLCDVSLVQSKLPKKLKKRRPIVTEDGPAGYEEYIDYSFPEEAHTQNLKILEAAYMWKKRKVSSDDD
;
A
#
# COMPACT_ATOMS: atom_id res chain seq x y z
N MET A 1 -37.64 -9.16 -59.39
CA MET A 1 -39.02 -8.78 -59.79
C MET A 1 -39.20 -9.17 -61.24
N LYS A 2 -40.00 -10.20 -61.54
CA LYS A 2 -40.12 -10.69 -62.93
C LYS A 2 -41.16 -9.91 -63.77
N ASN A 3 -42.19 -9.31 -63.12
CA ASN A 3 -43.33 -8.69 -63.81
C ASN A 3 -43.60 -7.21 -63.43
N GLY A 4 -42.75 -6.56 -62.63
CA GLY A 4 -42.86 -5.12 -62.30
C GLY A 4 -44.06 -4.67 -61.43
N GLU A 5 -45.01 -5.55 -61.11
CA GLU A 5 -46.21 -5.22 -60.33
C GLU A 5 -45.95 -5.18 -58.81
N VAL A 6 -45.42 -4.06 -58.32
CA VAL A 6 -45.05 -3.87 -56.89
C VAL A 6 -46.27 -3.94 -55.96
N ALA A 7 -47.39 -3.32 -56.32
CA ALA A 7 -48.58 -3.25 -55.47
C ALA A 7 -49.22 -4.62 -55.22
N ARG A 8 -49.27 -5.48 -56.25
CA ARG A 8 -49.82 -6.84 -56.10
C ARG A 8 -48.89 -7.74 -55.31
N ALA A 9 -47.58 -7.64 -55.52
CA ALA A 9 -46.60 -8.39 -54.74
C ALA A 9 -46.65 -8.01 -53.25
N ARG A 10 -46.82 -6.73 -52.93
CA ARG A 10 -46.98 -6.26 -51.54
C ARG A 10 -48.24 -6.81 -50.89
N ASN A 11 -49.39 -6.75 -51.56
CA ASN A 11 -50.65 -7.32 -51.05
C ASN A 11 -50.54 -8.84 -50.79
N VAL A 12 -49.73 -9.55 -51.58
CA VAL A 12 -49.47 -10.98 -51.36
C VAL A 12 -48.63 -11.19 -50.09
N TYR A 13 -47.59 -10.37 -49.87
CA TYR A 13 -46.80 -10.43 -48.64
C TYR A 13 -47.61 -10.03 -47.39
N GLU A 14 -48.41 -8.97 -47.45
CA GLU A 14 -49.26 -8.54 -46.33
C GLU A 14 -50.27 -9.62 -45.96
N ARG A 15 -50.94 -10.22 -46.95
CA ARG A 15 -51.84 -11.37 -46.72
C ARG A 15 -51.09 -12.59 -46.17
N ALA A 16 -49.89 -12.86 -46.66
CA ALA A 16 -49.09 -13.97 -46.17
C ALA A 16 -48.69 -13.77 -44.70
N VAL A 17 -48.36 -12.53 -44.30
CA VAL A 17 -48.05 -12.19 -42.90
C VAL A 17 -49.28 -12.31 -42.00
N GLU A 18 -50.47 -11.92 -42.47
CA GLU A 18 -51.73 -12.09 -41.72
C GLU A 18 -52.11 -13.56 -41.49
N ILE A 19 -51.77 -14.45 -42.44
CA ILE A 19 -52.14 -15.86 -42.39
C ILE A 19 -51.12 -16.70 -41.60
N MET A 20 -49.83 -16.41 -41.76
CA MET A 20 -48.72 -17.22 -41.24
C MET A 20 -48.22 -16.77 -39.86
N GLY A 21 -49.01 -15.98 -39.12
CA GLY A 21 -48.58 -15.20 -37.96
C GLY A 21 -47.80 -15.94 -36.87
N ASP A 22 -47.93 -17.27 -36.78
CA ASP A 22 -47.27 -18.09 -35.75
C ASP A 22 -46.50 -19.32 -36.30
N ASP A 23 -46.39 -19.48 -37.63
CA ASP A 23 -45.81 -20.69 -38.24
C ASP A 23 -44.27 -20.66 -38.35
N GLU A 24 -43.64 -21.85 -38.28
CA GLU A 24 -42.17 -22.01 -38.30
C GLU A 24 -41.49 -21.46 -39.58
N GLU A 25 -42.25 -21.28 -40.67
CA GLU A 25 -41.78 -20.76 -41.96
C GLU A 25 -41.87 -19.22 -42.07
N ALA A 26 -42.45 -18.55 -41.07
CA ALA A 26 -42.64 -17.10 -41.09
C ALA A 26 -41.30 -16.33 -41.17
N GLU A 27 -40.19 -16.88 -40.68
CA GLU A 27 -38.87 -16.27 -40.74
C GLU A 27 -38.40 -16.01 -42.19
N GLN A 28 -38.55 -17.01 -43.07
CA GLN A 28 -38.15 -16.88 -44.47
C GLN A 28 -39.04 -15.89 -45.20
N LEU A 29 -40.33 -15.84 -44.84
CA LEU A 29 -41.29 -14.88 -45.36
C LEU A 29 -40.93 -13.44 -44.95
N PHE A 30 -40.63 -13.19 -43.68
CA PHE A 30 -40.25 -11.86 -43.20
C PHE A 30 -38.94 -11.36 -43.81
N VAL A 31 -37.94 -12.25 -43.95
CA VAL A 31 -36.69 -11.93 -44.66
C VAL A 31 -36.96 -11.59 -46.12
N ALA A 32 -37.73 -12.42 -46.83
CA ALA A 32 -38.05 -12.18 -48.24
C ALA A 32 -38.89 -10.91 -48.43
N PHE A 33 -39.79 -10.60 -47.50
CA PHE A 33 -40.58 -9.39 -47.52
C PHE A 33 -39.74 -8.14 -47.27
N ALA A 34 -38.79 -8.21 -46.34
CA ALA A 34 -37.86 -7.11 -46.09
C ALA A 34 -36.89 -6.88 -47.26
N GLU A 35 -36.33 -7.95 -47.87
CA GLU A 35 -35.51 -7.85 -49.09
C GLU A 35 -36.34 -7.32 -50.28
N PHE A 36 -37.64 -7.61 -50.34
CA PHE A 36 -38.54 -7.06 -51.35
C PHE A 36 -38.72 -5.54 -51.17
N GLU A 37 -39.03 -5.07 -49.95
CA GLU A 37 -39.18 -3.64 -49.68
C GLU A 37 -37.84 -2.88 -49.84
N GLU A 38 -36.70 -3.54 -49.56
CA GLU A 38 -35.35 -3.01 -49.85
C GLU A 38 -35.14 -2.80 -51.36
N ARG A 39 -35.51 -3.79 -52.20
CA ARG A 39 -35.48 -3.65 -53.66
C ARG A 39 -36.43 -2.58 -54.17
N CYS A 40 -37.50 -2.29 -53.43
CA CYS A 40 -38.43 -1.20 -53.71
C CYS A 40 -37.96 0.17 -53.18
N LYS A 41 -36.78 0.24 -52.54
CA LYS A 41 -36.20 1.44 -51.89
C LYS A 41 -37.04 2.03 -50.74
N GLU A 42 -37.98 1.25 -50.20
CA GLU A 42 -38.83 1.63 -49.07
C GLU A 42 -38.18 1.14 -47.76
N THR A 43 -37.04 1.75 -47.41
CA THR A 43 -36.20 1.32 -46.28
C THR A 43 -36.92 1.44 -44.93
N ASP A 44 -37.80 2.42 -44.75
CA ASP A 44 -38.59 2.59 -43.53
C ASP A 44 -39.64 1.48 -43.33
N ARG A 45 -40.21 0.96 -44.43
CA ARG A 45 -41.11 -0.20 -44.36
C ARG A 45 -40.32 -1.47 -44.07
N ALA A 46 -39.17 -1.67 -44.72
CA ALA A 46 -38.29 -2.78 -44.42
C ALA A 46 -37.88 -2.81 -42.93
N ARG A 47 -37.58 -1.65 -42.32
CA ARG A 47 -37.30 -1.53 -40.87
C ARG A 47 -38.50 -1.95 -40.01
N ARG A 48 -39.72 -1.53 -40.35
CA ARG A 48 -40.94 -1.92 -39.62
C ARG A 48 -41.21 -3.42 -39.71
N VAL A 49 -41.00 -4.01 -40.88
CA VAL A 49 -41.14 -5.46 -41.10
C VAL A 49 -40.13 -6.23 -40.24
N TYR A 50 -38.87 -5.79 -40.18
CA TYR A 50 -37.88 -6.41 -39.31
C TYR A 50 -38.22 -6.27 -37.83
N LYS A 51 -38.68 -5.09 -37.37
CA LYS A 51 -39.13 -4.91 -35.97
C LYS A 51 -40.30 -5.82 -35.61
N PHE A 52 -41.30 -5.88 -36.49
CA PHE A 52 -42.46 -6.77 -36.33
C PHE A 52 -42.03 -8.24 -36.26
N ALA A 53 -41.14 -8.67 -37.15
CA ALA A 53 -40.62 -10.02 -37.15
C ALA A 53 -39.81 -10.36 -35.87
N LEU A 54 -39.11 -9.38 -35.27
CA LEU A 54 -38.38 -9.57 -34.01
C LEU A 54 -39.30 -9.72 -32.78
N ASP A 55 -40.49 -9.12 -32.81
CA ASP A 55 -41.47 -9.18 -31.71
C ASP A 55 -42.29 -10.49 -31.73
N HIS A 56 -42.49 -11.08 -32.91
CA HIS A 56 -43.32 -12.28 -33.10
C HIS A 56 -42.53 -13.61 -33.16
N ILE A 57 -41.22 -13.59 -33.42
CA ILE A 57 -40.41 -14.82 -33.57
C ILE A 57 -39.77 -15.27 -32.23
N PRO A 58 -39.73 -16.59 -31.93
CA PRO A 58 -39.04 -17.13 -30.75
C PRO A 58 -37.53 -16.87 -30.72
N LYS A 59 -37.03 -16.57 -29.51
CA LYS A 59 -35.69 -16.01 -29.18
C LYS A 59 -34.46 -16.78 -29.68
N GLN A 60 -34.59 -18.04 -30.08
CA GLN A 60 -33.46 -18.86 -30.57
C GLN A 60 -33.12 -18.60 -32.04
N ARG A 61 -34.09 -18.19 -32.85
CA ARG A 61 -33.93 -17.93 -34.30
C ARG A 61 -33.83 -16.45 -34.66
N VAL A 62 -34.05 -15.59 -33.66
CA VAL A 62 -33.89 -14.13 -33.76
C VAL A 62 -32.47 -13.71 -34.16
N GLU A 63 -31.43 -14.49 -33.86
CA GLU A 63 -30.04 -14.09 -34.15
C GLU A 63 -29.75 -13.88 -35.64
N ASP A 64 -30.30 -14.70 -36.52
CA ASP A 64 -30.04 -14.64 -37.96
C ASP A 64 -30.84 -13.51 -38.63
N LEU A 65 -32.09 -13.32 -38.20
CA LEU A 65 -32.90 -12.17 -38.56
C LEU A 65 -32.25 -10.85 -38.10
N TYR A 66 -31.69 -10.84 -36.88
CA TYR A 66 -31.01 -9.67 -36.32
C TYR A 66 -29.72 -9.33 -37.06
N LYS A 67 -28.95 -10.34 -37.50
CA LYS A 67 -27.76 -10.11 -38.36
C LYS A 67 -28.15 -9.40 -39.66
N LYS A 68 -29.27 -9.80 -40.27
CA LYS A 68 -29.80 -9.17 -41.49
C LYS A 68 -30.33 -7.76 -41.24
N PHE A 69 -31.03 -7.54 -40.13
CA PHE A 69 -31.49 -6.21 -39.71
C PHE A 69 -30.32 -5.23 -39.49
N VAL A 70 -29.27 -5.66 -38.78
CA VAL A 70 -28.05 -4.85 -38.61
C VAL A 70 -27.32 -4.62 -39.94
N GLY A 71 -27.37 -5.58 -40.87
CA GLY A 71 -26.87 -5.40 -42.23
C GLY A 71 -27.60 -4.28 -42.98
N LEU A 72 -28.94 -4.28 -42.91
CA LEU A 72 -29.79 -3.25 -43.51
C LEU A 72 -29.53 -1.87 -42.87
N GLU A 73 -29.44 -1.79 -41.55
CA GLU A 73 -29.12 -0.53 -40.89
C GLU A 73 -27.70 -0.05 -41.18
N LYS A 74 -26.71 -0.94 -41.35
CA LYS A 74 -25.36 -0.52 -41.78
C LYS A 74 -25.33 0.09 -43.17
N GLN A 75 -26.21 -0.35 -44.07
CA GLN A 75 -26.26 0.11 -45.45
C GLN A 75 -27.13 1.36 -45.63
N TYR A 76 -28.23 1.46 -44.88
CA TYR A 76 -29.28 2.47 -45.09
C TYR A 76 -29.71 3.19 -43.81
N GLY A 77 -29.06 2.93 -42.68
CA GLY A 77 -29.37 3.49 -41.37
C GLY A 77 -28.73 4.85 -41.12
N ASP A 78 -29.41 5.67 -40.34
CA ASP A 78 -28.79 6.80 -39.67
C ASP A 78 -27.83 6.29 -38.59
N ARG A 79 -26.76 7.03 -38.33
CA ARG A 79 -25.75 6.66 -37.32
C ARG A 79 -26.35 6.29 -35.96
N GLN A 80 -27.41 6.99 -35.55
CA GLN A 80 -28.12 6.75 -34.29
C GLN A 80 -28.92 5.43 -34.31
N GLY A 81 -29.58 5.10 -35.42
CA GLY A 81 -30.32 3.83 -35.56
C GLY A 81 -29.38 2.62 -35.49
N ILE A 82 -28.25 2.70 -36.19
CA ILE A 82 -27.20 1.67 -36.16
C ILE A 82 -26.66 1.46 -34.74
N GLU A 83 -26.41 2.56 -34.01
CA GLU A 83 -25.97 2.50 -32.62
C GLU A 83 -27.03 1.84 -31.72
N ASP A 84 -28.31 2.19 -31.88
CA ASP A 84 -29.43 1.61 -31.13
C ASP A 84 -29.60 0.10 -31.39
N ALA A 85 -29.50 -0.37 -32.64
CA ALA A 85 -29.56 -1.79 -32.95
C ALA A 85 -28.29 -2.54 -32.51
N ILE A 86 -27.12 -1.92 -32.51
CA ILE A 86 -25.91 -2.57 -31.96
C ILE A 86 -26.05 -2.71 -30.44
N VAL A 87 -26.56 -1.69 -29.76
CA VAL A 87 -26.84 -1.72 -28.31
C VAL A 87 -27.90 -2.78 -28.00
N GLY A 88 -28.98 -2.88 -28.78
CA GLY A 88 -29.99 -3.93 -28.64
C GLY A 88 -29.42 -5.35 -28.71
N LYS A 89 -28.53 -5.62 -29.67
CA LYS A 89 -27.88 -6.93 -29.83
C LYS A 89 -27.03 -7.29 -28.62
N ARG A 90 -26.16 -6.36 -28.24
CA ARG A 90 -25.23 -6.52 -27.12
C ARG A 90 -26.01 -6.69 -25.82
N ARG A 91 -27.09 -5.93 -25.64
CA ARG A 91 -28.01 -6.06 -24.49
C ARG A 91 -28.58 -7.48 -24.42
N PHE A 92 -29.10 -8.01 -25.52
CA PHE A 92 -29.62 -9.38 -25.54
C PHE A 92 -28.56 -10.42 -25.20
N GLN A 93 -27.36 -10.31 -25.79
CA GLN A 93 -26.23 -11.20 -25.52
C GLN A 93 -25.81 -11.18 -24.05
N TYR A 94 -25.72 -9.98 -23.45
CA TYR A 94 -25.37 -9.85 -22.04
C TYR A 94 -26.49 -10.34 -21.12
N GLN A 95 -27.76 -10.08 -21.44
CA GLN A 95 -28.90 -10.60 -20.69
C GLN A 95 -28.94 -12.13 -20.70
N ASP A 96 -28.68 -12.76 -21.85
CA ASP A 96 -28.60 -14.21 -21.97
C ASP A 96 -27.38 -14.77 -21.23
N GLY A 97 -26.22 -14.13 -21.35
CA GLY A 97 -25.00 -14.50 -20.63
C GLY A 97 -25.17 -14.45 -19.11
N VAL A 98 -25.83 -13.41 -18.62
CA VAL A 98 -26.20 -13.24 -17.21
C VAL A 98 -27.22 -14.29 -16.74
N ARG A 99 -28.21 -14.64 -17.57
CA ARG A 99 -29.19 -15.68 -17.24
C ARG A 99 -28.54 -17.06 -17.15
N LYS A 100 -27.61 -17.36 -18.05
CA LYS A 100 -26.87 -18.64 -18.06
C LYS A 100 -25.94 -18.75 -16.86
N ASN A 101 -25.19 -17.70 -16.55
CA ASN A 101 -24.24 -17.67 -15.44
C ASN A 101 -24.41 -16.41 -14.58
N PRO A 102 -25.37 -16.38 -13.64
CA PRO A 102 -25.63 -15.20 -12.80
C PRO A 102 -24.46 -14.78 -11.90
N LEU A 103 -23.55 -15.71 -11.59
CA LEU A 103 -22.40 -15.47 -10.72
C LEU A 103 -21.17 -14.88 -11.45
N ASN A 104 -21.23 -14.74 -12.79
CA ASN A 104 -20.14 -14.10 -13.53
C ASN A 104 -20.27 -12.57 -13.48
N TYR A 105 -19.63 -11.95 -12.49
CA TYR A 105 -19.65 -10.50 -12.29
C TYR A 105 -19.04 -9.71 -13.46
N ASP A 106 -18.13 -10.30 -14.24
CA ASP A 106 -17.54 -9.60 -15.40
C ASP A 106 -18.59 -9.38 -16.49
N SER A 107 -19.49 -10.35 -16.73
CA SER A 107 -20.64 -10.17 -17.63
C SER A 107 -21.62 -9.10 -17.14
N TRP A 108 -21.78 -8.95 -15.83
CA TRP A 108 -22.57 -7.87 -15.24
C TRP A 108 -21.91 -6.50 -15.45
N PHE A 109 -20.58 -6.40 -15.28
CA PHE A 109 -19.87 -5.14 -15.55
C PHE A 109 -20.00 -4.70 -17.01
N ASP A 110 -19.85 -5.63 -17.96
CA ASP A 110 -20.02 -5.32 -19.38
C ASP A 110 -21.47 -4.92 -19.69
N TYR A 111 -22.44 -5.56 -19.04
CA TYR A 111 -23.85 -5.21 -19.20
C TYR A 111 -24.16 -3.80 -18.67
N ILE A 112 -23.66 -3.47 -17.49
CA ILE A 112 -23.82 -2.16 -16.86
C ILE A 112 -23.21 -1.05 -17.73
N ARG A 113 -21.97 -1.23 -18.22
CA ARG A 113 -21.32 -0.24 -19.08
C ARG A 113 -22.10 0.03 -20.36
N LEU A 114 -22.73 -1.00 -20.92
CA LEU A 114 -23.59 -0.85 -22.09
C LEU A 114 -24.83 0.00 -21.74
N GLU A 115 -25.49 -0.28 -20.63
CA GLU A 115 -26.67 0.49 -20.22
C GLU A 115 -26.31 1.92 -19.81
N GLU A 116 -25.17 2.14 -19.15
CA GLU A 116 -24.62 3.48 -18.85
C GLU A 116 -24.39 4.27 -20.15
N SER A 117 -23.85 3.64 -21.20
CA SER A 117 -23.70 4.28 -22.51
C SER A 117 -25.03 4.59 -23.19
N ALA A 118 -26.08 3.83 -22.88
CA ALA A 118 -27.44 4.05 -23.40
C ALA A 118 -28.22 5.13 -22.61
N GLY A 119 -27.73 5.55 -21.43
CA GLY A 119 -28.24 6.69 -20.66
C GLY A 119 -29.62 6.51 -19.99
N ASN A 120 -30.25 5.33 -20.09
CA ASN A 120 -31.58 5.10 -19.51
C ASN A 120 -31.49 4.81 -18.01
N LYS A 121 -31.67 5.84 -17.17
CA LYS A 121 -31.52 5.76 -15.69
C LYS A 121 -32.32 4.62 -15.04
N ASP A 122 -33.58 4.43 -15.42
CA ASP A 122 -34.43 3.40 -14.81
C ASP A 122 -33.96 1.98 -15.13
N ARG A 123 -33.48 1.75 -16.35
CA ARG A 123 -32.93 0.45 -16.76
C ARG A 123 -31.60 0.18 -16.09
N ILE A 124 -30.72 1.19 -16.02
CA ILE A 124 -29.43 1.06 -15.34
C ILE A 124 -29.66 0.63 -13.88
N ARG A 125 -30.61 1.26 -13.19
CA ARG A 125 -31.03 0.89 -11.83
C ARG A 125 -31.53 -0.54 -11.73
N GLU A 126 -32.46 -0.94 -12.59
CA GLU A 126 -32.96 -2.32 -12.61
C GLU A 126 -31.82 -3.34 -12.80
N VAL A 127 -30.86 -3.03 -13.68
CA VAL A 127 -29.70 -3.90 -13.92
C VAL A 127 -28.79 -3.97 -12.68
N TYR A 128 -28.55 -2.85 -12.01
CA TYR A 128 -27.79 -2.82 -10.76
C TYR A 128 -28.49 -3.61 -9.65
N GLU A 129 -29.79 -3.41 -9.45
CA GLU A 129 -30.59 -4.14 -8.44
C GLU A 129 -30.57 -5.66 -8.72
N ARG A 130 -30.73 -6.06 -9.99
CA ARG A 130 -30.65 -7.47 -10.40
C ARG A 130 -29.25 -8.04 -10.19
N ALA A 131 -28.21 -7.27 -10.46
CA ALA A 131 -26.83 -7.70 -10.24
C ALA A 131 -26.53 -7.88 -8.73
N ILE A 132 -27.06 -6.98 -7.90
CA ILE A 132 -26.92 -7.00 -6.44
C ILE A 132 -27.61 -8.21 -5.81
N ALA A 133 -28.78 -8.61 -6.32
CA ALA A 133 -29.52 -9.76 -5.83
C ALA A 133 -28.72 -11.07 -5.89
N ASN A 134 -27.73 -11.17 -6.79
CA ASN A 134 -26.85 -12.33 -6.92
C ASN A 134 -25.69 -12.27 -5.93
N VAL A 135 -25.99 -12.53 -4.66
CA VAL A 135 -24.98 -12.57 -3.59
C VAL A 135 -24.04 -13.77 -3.78
N PRO A 136 -22.70 -13.59 -3.68
CA PRO A 136 -21.77 -14.71 -3.74
C PRO A 136 -22.08 -15.77 -2.67
N PRO A 137 -22.23 -17.06 -3.05
CA PRO A 137 -22.60 -18.12 -2.09
C PRO A 137 -21.48 -18.47 -1.12
N VAL A 138 -20.21 -18.29 -1.53
CA VAL A 138 -19.03 -18.61 -0.71
C VAL A 138 -18.51 -17.33 -0.04
N PRO A 139 -18.33 -17.31 1.29
CA PRO A 139 -17.83 -16.15 2.04
C PRO A 139 -16.29 -16.02 1.96
N GLU A 140 -15.73 -16.14 0.77
CA GLU A 140 -14.30 -15.97 0.51
C GLU A 140 -14.00 -14.61 -0.12
N LYS A 141 -12.96 -13.95 0.38
CA LYS A 141 -12.60 -12.58 -0.02
C LYS A 141 -12.45 -12.41 -1.55
N ARG A 142 -11.95 -13.43 -2.27
CA ARG A 142 -11.72 -13.37 -3.72
C ARG A 142 -13.01 -13.17 -4.52
N TYR A 143 -14.05 -13.92 -4.20
CA TYR A 143 -15.34 -13.83 -4.91
C TYR A 143 -16.12 -12.57 -4.52
N TRP A 144 -15.94 -12.11 -3.28
CA TRP A 144 -16.57 -10.88 -2.80
C TRP A 144 -15.94 -9.61 -3.35
N GLN A 145 -14.68 -9.63 -3.78
CA GLN A 145 -14.02 -8.45 -4.35
C GLN A 145 -14.80 -7.87 -5.54
N ARG A 146 -15.12 -8.71 -6.53
CA ARG A 146 -15.86 -8.28 -7.73
C ARG A 146 -17.28 -7.81 -7.40
N TYR A 147 -17.97 -8.54 -6.53
CA TYR A 147 -19.29 -8.16 -6.03
C TYR A 147 -19.28 -6.80 -5.31
N ILE A 148 -18.24 -6.51 -4.53
CA ILE A 148 -18.10 -5.21 -3.87
C ILE A 148 -17.80 -4.09 -4.86
N TYR A 149 -17.02 -4.37 -5.91
CA TYR A 149 -16.82 -3.40 -6.97
C TYR A 149 -18.14 -3.06 -7.68
N LEU A 150 -19.06 -4.00 -7.81
CA LEU A 150 -20.40 -3.75 -8.33
C LEU A 150 -21.16 -2.74 -7.45
N TRP A 151 -21.14 -2.94 -6.13
CA TRP A 151 -21.73 -1.98 -5.17
C TRP A 151 -21.06 -0.59 -5.22
N ILE A 152 -19.73 -0.55 -5.35
CA ILE A 152 -18.98 0.71 -5.48
C ILE A 152 -19.39 1.43 -6.77
N ASN A 153 -19.48 0.71 -7.90
CA ASN A 153 -19.89 1.30 -9.17
C ASN A 153 -21.33 1.80 -9.09
N TYR A 154 -22.23 1.05 -8.46
CA TYR A 154 -23.62 1.50 -8.29
C TYR A 154 -23.71 2.78 -7.45
N ALA A 155 -22.97 2.85 -6.35
CA ALA A 155 -22.94 4.05 -5.52
C ALA A 155 -22.30 5.26 -6.23
N LEU A 156 -21.26 5.04 -7.04
CA LEU A 156 -20.63 6.08 -7.85
C LEU A 156 -21.56 6.56 -8.97
N TYR A 157 -22.29 5.65 -9.62
CA TYR A 157 -23.28 5.98 -10.64
C TYR A 157 -24.41 6.84 -10.06
N GLU A 158 -24.99 6.44 -8.92
CA GLU A 158 -26.06 7.22 -8.29
C GLU A 158 -25.56 8.60 -7.81
N GLU A 159 -24.30 8.70 -7.38
CA GLU A 159 -23.68 9.96 -6.95
C GLU A 159 -23.31 10.91 -8.10
N LEU A 160 -22.68 10.40 -9.16
CA LEU A 160 -22.12 11.22 -10.25
C LEU A 160 -23.08 11.42 -11.41
N ASP A 161 -23.78 10.37 -11.84
CA ASP A 161 -24.59 10.38 -13.07
C ASP A 161 -26.09 10.58 -12.77
N ALA A 162 -26.60 9.90 -11.74
CA ALA A 162 -28.01 10.00 -11.40
C ALA A 162 -28.32 11.28 -10.62
N GLY A 163 -27.42 11.68 -9.69
CA GLY A 163 -27.55 12.83 -8.80
C GLY A 163 -28.40 12.58 -7.55
N ASP A 164 -28.85 11.35 -7.33
CA ASP A 164 -29.77 10.99 -6.25
C ASP A 164 -29.02 10.59 -4.97
N MET A 165 -28.65 11.59 -4.18
CA MET A 165 -27.84 11.44 -2.96
C MET A 165 -28.49 10.55 -1.89
N GLU A 166 -29.81 10.57 -1.76
CA GLU A 166 -30.53 9.73 -0.79
C GLU A 166 -30.46 8.25 -1.15
N ARG A 167 -30.56 7.92 -2.44
CA ARG A 167 -30.41 6.55 -2.91
C ARG A 167 -28.97 6.08 -2.75
N ALA A 168 -27.99 6.89 -3.13
CA ALA A 168 -26.58 6.56 -2.89
C ALA A 168 -26.32 6.22 -1.41
N ARG A 169 -26.93 6.96 -0.47
CA ARG A 169 -26.86 6.65 0.96
C ARG A 169 -27.49 5.29 1.31
N ASN A 170 -28.65 4.98 0.75
CA ASN A 170 -29.30 3.68 0.96
C ASN A 170 -28.46 2.53 0.39
N VAL A 171 -27.88 2.70 -0.80
CA VAL A 171 -26.96 1.76 -1.42
C VAL A 171 -25.77 1.46 -0.52
N TYR A 172 -25.13 2.49 0.06
CA TYR A 172 -24.05 2.28 1.02
C TYR A 172 -24.53 1.54 2.30
N ARG A 173 -25.72 1.86 2.83
CA ARG A 173 -26.28 1.17 4.01
C ARG A 173 -26.54 -0.31 3.73
N GLU A 174 -27.18 -0.62 2.60
CA GLU A 174 -27.48 -1.99 2.19
C GLU A 174 -26.20 -2.79 1.93
N CYS A 175 -25.25 -2.20 1.21
CA CYS A 175 -23.93 -2.82 1.00
C CYS A 175 -23.27 -3.19 2.33
N LEU A 176 -23.29 -2.29 3.31
CA LEU A 176 -22.72 -2.53 4.64
C LEU A 176 -23.50 -3.56 5.46
N GLN A 177 -24.78 -3.81 5.19
CA GLN A 177 -25.55 -4.87 5.85
C GLN A 177 -25.27 -6.24 5.22
N VAL A 178 -25.17 -6.31 3.90
CA VAL A 178 -24.96 -7.56 3.16
C VAL A 178 -23.57 -8.15 3.44
N ILE A 179 -22.56 -7.32 3.69
CA ILE A 179 -21.19 -7.78 3.89
C ILE A 179 -20.99 -8.51 5.23
N PRO A 180 -20.47 -9.75 5.23
CA PRO A 180 -20.06 -10.47 6.43
C PRO A 180 -18.76 -9.90 7.02
N HIS A 181 -18.85 -8.80 7.78
CA HIS A 181 -17.69 -8.12 8.38
C HIS A 181 -16.87 -8.98 9.36
N LYS A 182 -17.45 -10.06 9.89
CA LYS A 182 -16.78 -11.00 10.82
C LYS A 182 -15.78 -11.93 10.12
N LYS A 183 -16.00 -12.26 8.85
CA LYS A 183 -15.17 -13.23 8.10
C LYS A 183 -14.06 -12.55 7.30
N PHE A 184 -14.37 -11.37 6.75
CA PHE A 184 -13.39 -10.53 6.07
C PHE A 184 -13.79 -9.07 6.21
N SER A 185 -12.81 -8.19 6.17
CA SER A 185 -13.04 -6.74 6.28
C SER A 185 -12.68 -6.03 4.98
N PHE A 186 -13.61 -5.20 4.47
CA PHE A 186 -13.41 -4.37 3.29
C PHE A 186 -13.31 -2.90 3.68
N ALA A 187 -12.10 -2.46 4.06
CA ALA A 187 -11.84 -1.07 4.45
C ALA A 187 -12.23 -0.06 3.35
N LYS A 188 -12.03 -0.40 2.07
CA LYS A 188 -12.30 0.51 0.95
C LYS A 188 -13.74 1.02 0.92
N ILE A 189 -14.73 0.17 1.22
CA ILE A 189 -16.15 0.56 1.22
C ILE A 189 -16.46 1.51 2.36
N TRP A 190 -15.96 1.21 3.57
CA TRP A 190 -16.12 2.10 4.72
C TRP A 190 -15.55 3.50 4.46
N LEU A 191 -14.37 3.56 3.83
CA LEU A 191 -13.74 4.82 3.45
C LEU A 191 -14.55 5.58 2.39
N LEU A 192 -15.09 4.87 1.39
CA LEU A 192 -15.94 5.48 0.35
C LEU A 192 -17.27 5.99 0.93
N ALA A 193 -17.93 5.19 1.77
CA ALA A 193 -19.19 5.58 2.42
C ALA A 193 -19.01 6.81 3.32
N SER A 194 -17.90 6.87 4.08
CA SER A 194 -17.62 8.09 4.84
C SER A 194 -17.18 9.26 3.97
N GLY A 195 -16.43 9.03 2.89
CA GLY A 195 -16.07 10.08 1.94
C GLY A 195 -17.30 10.71 1.29
N PHE A 196 -18.30 9.88 0.98
CA PHE A 196 -19.61 10.31 0.51
C PHE A 196 -20.33 11.21 1.52
N GLU A 197 -20.46 10.77 2.79
CA GLU A 197 -21.12 11.61 3.81
C GLU A 197 -20.36 12.93 4.08
N ILE A 198 -19.02 12.94 3.96
CA ILE A 198 -18.22 14.18 4.05
C ILE A 198 -18.53 15.12 2.89
N ARG A 199 -18.67 14.61 1.66
CA ARG A 199 -19.08 15.41 0.50
C ARG A 199 -20.48 15.99 0.66
N GLN A 200 -21.37 15.26 1.34
CA GLN A 200 -22.72 15.73 1.71
C GLN A 200 -22.74 16.64 2.95
N LEU A 201 -21.56 17.02 3.49
CA LEU A 201 -21.41 17.83 4.71
C LEU A 201 -22.03 17.20 5.97
N ASN A 202 -22.33 15.90 5.95
CA ASN A 202 -22.88 15.16 7.07
C ASN A 202 -21.77 14.55 7.94
N LEU A 203 -21.16 15.39 8.78
CA LEU A 203 -20.07 14.98 9.67
C LEU A 203 -20.51 13.93 10.70
N GLU A 204 -21.73 14.01 11.21
CA GLU A 204 -22.25 13.04 12.18
C GLU A 204 -22.43 11.66 11.56
N GLY A 205 -22.97 11.60 10.35
CA GLY A 205 -23.08 10.37 9.58
C GLY A 205 -21.71 9.75 9.33
N ALA A 206 -20.76 10.54 8.83
CA ALA A 206 -19.38 10.12 8.59
C ALA A 206 -18.71 9.54 9.85
N ARG A 207 -18.91 10.19 11.01
CA ARG A 207 -18.39 9.75 12.32
C ARG A 207 -19.04 8.45 12.79
N LYS A 208 -20.36 8.31 12.66
CA LYS A 208 -21.07 7.07 12.98
C LYS A 208 -20.56 5.92 12.11
N ILE A 209 -20.40 6.14 10.80
CA ILE A 209 -19.86 5.13 9.87
C ILE A 209 -18.46 4.70 10.30
N HIS A 210 -17.54 5.64 10.54
CA HIS A 210 -16.19 5.31 11.02
C HIS A 210 -16.18 4.60 12.38
N GLY A 211 -17.02 5.02 13.33
CA GLY A 211 -17.17 4.36 14.62
C GLY A 211 -17.67 2.92 14.49
N THR A 212 -18.68 2.68 13.63
CA THR A 212 -19.15 1.32 13.33
C THR A 212 -18.10 0.48 12.60
N ALA A 213 -17.31 1.11 11.73
CA ALA A 213 -16.23 0.45 11.00
C ALA A 213 -15.13 -0.04 11.93
N ILE A 214 -14.75 0.76 12.94
CA ILE A 214 -13.77 0.37 13.98
C ILE A 214 -14.30 -0.80 14.81
N GLY A 215 -15.57 -0.77 15.21
CA GLY A 215 -16.18 -1.84 16.01
C GLY A 215 -16.37 -3.16 15.24
N LYS A 216 -16.74 -3.09 13.96
CA LYS A 216 -16.99 -4.29 13.14
C LYS A 216 -15.74 -4.83 12.44
N SER A 217 -14.82 -3.94 12.05
CA SER A 217 -13.67 -4.29 11.23
C SER A 217 -12.48 -3.36 11.51
N PRO A 218 -11.77 -3.53 12.64
CA PRO A 218 -10.63 -2.69 12.95
C PRO A 218 -9.50 -2.97 11.94
N LYS A 219 -9.07 -1.90 11.25
CA LYS A 219 -7.95 -1.91 10.30
C LYS A 219 -7.20 -0.60 10.38
N ASP A 220 -5.88 -0.67 10.28
CA ASP A 220 -4.98 0.49 10.21
C ASP A 220 -5.47 1.59 9.27
N LYS A 221 -5.87 1.22 8.04
CA LYS A 221 -6.32 2.20 7.03
C LYS A 221 -7.56 2.99 7.45
N ILE A 222 -8.46 2.39 8.23
CA ILE A 222 -9.68 3.04 8.72
C ILE A 222 -9.32 4.03 9.83
N PHE A 223 -8.46 3.62 10.78
CA PHE A 223 -7.96 4.51 11.82
C PHE A 223 -7.21 5.71 11.22
N LYS A 224 -6.26 5.47 10.31
CA LYS A 224 -5.49 6.53 9.63
C LYS A 224 -6.40 7.55 8.95
N LYS A 225 -7.39 7.09 8.17
CA LYS A 225 -8.28 8.03 7.46
C LYS A 225 -9.22 8.75 8.42
N TYR A 226 -9.72 8.08 9.45
CA TYR A 226 -10.60 8.72 10.42
C TYR A 226 -9.88 9.83 11.20
N ILE A 227 -8.63 9.55 11.62
CA ILE A 227 -7.78 10.52 12.30
C ILE A 227 -7.47 11.69 11.36
N GLU A 228 -7.11 11.45 10.10
CA GLU A 228 -6.87 12.50 9.10
C GLU A 228 -8.10 13.42 8.95
N ILE A 229 -9.30 12.85 8.92
CA ILE A 229 -10.55 13.62 8.85
C ILE A 229 -10.75 14.46 10.11
N GLU A 230 -10.60 13.90 11.31
CA GLU A 230 -10.78 14.66 12.56
C GLU A 230 -9.70 15.71 12.77
N LEU A 231 -8.47 15.47 12.28
CA LEU A 231 -7.37 16.42 12.26
C LEU A 231 -7.67 17.60 11.32
N ASN A 232 -8.19 17.33 10.13
CA ASN A 232 -8.64 18.38 9.21
C ASN A 232 -9.81 19.21 9.79
N LEU A 233 -10.62 18.61 10.67
CA LEU A 233 -11.69 19.30 11.39
C LEU A 233 -11.20 20.00 12.68
N GLY A 234 -9.92 19.89 13.04
CA GLY A 234 -9.33 20.50 14.25
C GLY A 234 -9.79 19.89 15.58
N ASN A 235 -10.40 18.68 15.59
CA ASN A 235 -10.93 18.07 16.81
C ASN A 235 -9.87 17.21 17.52
N PHE A 236 -8.86 17.86 18.10
CA PHE A 236 -7.71 17.19 18.73
C PHE A 236 -8.08 16.22 19.85
N ASP A 237 -9.05 16.55 20.71
CA ASP A 237 -9.49 15.66 21.80
C ASP A 237 -10.11 14.35 21.28
N ARG A 238 -10.74 14.39 20.11
CA ARG A 238 -11.24 13.17 19.46
C ARG A 238 -10.11 12.40 18.82
N CYS A 239 -9.16 13.08 18.17
CA CYS A 239 -7.96 12.44 17.67
C CYS A 239 -7.24 11.64 18.77
N ARG A 240 -7.11 12.21 19.98
CA ARG A 240 -6.56 11.51 21.16
C ARG A 240 -7.31 10.22 21.48
N LYS A 241 -8.62 10.30 21.67
CA LYS A 241 -9.47 9.11 21.93
C LYS A 241 -9.39 8.07 20.82
N LEU A 242 -9.17 8.50 19.57
CA LEU A 242 -9.00 7.59 18.43
C LEU A 242 -7.63 6.92 18.42
N TYR A 243 -6.57 7.66 18.74
CA TYR A 243 -5.24 7.09 18.92
C TYR A 243 -5.21 6.12 20.11
N GLU A 244 -5.79 6.47 21.26
CA GLU A 244 -5.93 5.54 22.40
C GLU A 244 -6.63 4.24 21.98
N LYS A 245 -7.78 4.33 21.29
CA LYS A 245 -8.47 3.14 20.76
C LYS A 245 -7.65 2.37 19.74
N TYR A 246 -6.88 3.07 18.92
CA TYR A 246 -6.01 2.44 17.92
C TYR A 246 -4.89 1.66 18.59
N LEU A 247 -4.28 2.24 19.62
CA LEU A 247 -3.22 1.62 20.42
C LEU A 247 -3.72 0.46 21.28
N HIS A 248 -4.94 0.54 21.84
CA HIS A 248 -5.57 -0.59 22.51
C HIS A 248 -5.80 -1.79 21.59
N TRP A 249 -6.12 -1.54 20.31
CA TRP A 249 -6.32 -2.61 19.33
C TRP A 249 -5.01 -3.17 18.78
N SER A 250 -4.03 -2.31 18.49
CA SER A 250 -2.70 -2.72 18.00
C SER A 250 -1.58 -2.03 18.79
N PRO A 251 -1.20 -2.56 19.96
CA PRO A 251 -0.07 -2.04 20.75
C PRO A 251 1.28 -2.19 20.02
N GLU A 252 1.39 -3.19 19.14
CA GLU A 252 2.62 -3.54 18.41
C GLU A 252 2.96 -2.55 17.29
N ASN A 253 2.00 -1.73 16.86
CA ASN A 253 2.14 -0.89 15.67
C ASN A 253 2.94 0.38 15.95
N CYS A 254 4.24 0.36 15.67
CA CYS A 254 5.12 1.52 15.86
C CYS A 254 4.69 2.77 15.08
N TYR A 255 4.02 2.61 13.92
CA TYR A 255 3.53 3.76 13.15
C TYR A 255 2.42 4.52 13.88
N ALA A 256 1.57 3.80 14.62
CA ALA A 256 0.50 4.42 15.42
C ALA A 256 1.09 5.30 16.53
N TRP A 257 2.10 4.78 17.24
CA TRP A 257 2.82 5.49 18.29
C TRP A 257 3.54 6.73 17.78
N THR A 258 4.30 6.63 16.69
CA THR A 258 5.02 7.79 16.13
C THR A 258 4.07 8.88 15.66
N LYS A 259 2.96 8.52 15.00
CA LYS A 259 1.96 9.49 14.57
C LYS A 259 1.19 10.11 15.73
N TYR A 260 0.97 9.37 16.81
CA TYR A 260 0.35 9.96 17.99
C TYR A 260 1.27 10.97 18.67
N ALA A 261 2.56 10.65 18.77
CA ALA A 261 3.56 11.57 19.29
C ALA A 261 3.76 12.81 18.39
N GLU A 262 3.75 12.67 17.05
CA GLU A 262 3.79 13.80 16.12
C GLU A 262 2.56 14.73 16.28
N LEU A 263 1.38 14.17 16.56
CA LEU A 263 0.18 14.96 16.84
C LEU A 263 0.37 15.79 18.12
N GLU A 264 0.76 15.18 19.23
CA GLU A 264 0.95 15.91 20.49
C GLU A 264 2.10 16.92 20.40
N LYS A 265 3.14 16.62 19.61
CA LYS A 265 4.19 17.59 19.26
C LYS A 265 3.62 18.81 18.53
N SER A 266 2.71 18.61 17.56
CA SER A 266 2.07 19.71 16.84
C SER A 266 1.20 20.60 17.74
N LEU A 267 0.79 20.08 18.91
CA LEU A 267 0.03 20.79 19.93
C LEU A 267 0.94 21.42 21.01
N CYS A 268 2.27 21.31 20.87
CA CYS A 268 3.26 21.76 21.84
C CYS A 268 3.12 21.13 23.24
N GLU A 269 2.48 19.95 23.34
CA GLU A 269 2.33 19.23 24.60
C GLU A 269 3.50 18.26 24.81
N THR A 270 4.64 18.81 25.24
CA THR A 270 5.91 18.08 25.35
C THR A 270 5.84 16.94 26.38
N GLU A 271 5.25 17.18 27.55
CA GLU A 271 5.12 16.16 28.61
C GLU A 271 4.28 14.95 28.18
N ARG A 272 3.17 15.19 27.47
CA ARG A 272 2.33 14.10 26.95
C ARG A 272 3.01 13.36 25.82
N THR A 273 3.70 14.07 24.93
CA THR A 273 4.52 13.43 23.88
C THR A 273 5.54 12.46 24.49
N ARG A 274 6.20 12.87 25.57
CA ARG A 274 7.13 12.00 26.33
C ARG A 274 6.43 10.80 26.95
N ALA A 275 5.29 11.02 27.62
CA ALA A 275 4.51 9.93 28.21
C ALA A 275 4.09 8.90 27.16
N VAL A 276 3.71 9.34 25.95
CA VAL A 276 3.37 8.46 24.83
C VAL A 276 4.58 7.64 24.37
N PHE A 277 5.76 8.25 24.25
CA PHE A 277 6.98 7.51 23.90
C PHE A 277 7.42 6.52 24.98
N GLU A 278 7.34 6.88 26.26
CA GLU A 278 7.66 5.97 27.37
C GLU A 278 6.67 4.79 27.42
N LEU A 279 5.37 5.04 27.21
CA LEU A 279 4.37 3.98 27.09
C LEU A 279 4.64 3.04 25.91
N ALA A 280 5.13 3.59 24.79
CA ALA A 280 5.48 2.80 23.62
C ALA A 280 6.71 1.91 23.89
N ILE A 281 7.75 2.43 24.57
CA ILE A 281 8.98 1.68 24.91
C ILE A 281 8.75 0.60 25.97
N ALA A 282 7.77 0.81 26.85
CA ALA A 282 7.35 -0.16 27.85
C ALA A 282 6.65 -1.39 27.22
N GLN A 283 6.21 -1.32 25.95
CA GLN A 283 5.57 -2.46 25.30
C GLN A 283 6.56 -3.62 25.03
N PRO A 284 6.19 -4.88 25.32
CA PRO A 284 7.09 -6.03 25.15
C PRO A 284 7.34 -6.45 23.70
N ALA A 285 6.38 -6.21 22.81
CA ALA A 285 6.43 -6.59 21.40
C ALA A 285 6.15 -5.36 20.54
N LEU A 286 7.18 -4.90 19.82
CA LEU A 286 7.13 -3.78 18.91
C LEU A 286 7.63 -4.27 17.55
N ASP A 287 6.89 -3.97 16.47
CA ASP A 287 7.19 -4.45 15.10
C ASP A 287 8.54 -3.90 14.60
N MET A 288 8.74 -2.59 14.71
CA MET A 288 9.99 -1.91 14.33
C MET A 288 10.44 -0.94 15.44
N PRO A 289 11.09 -1.44 16.50
CA PRO A 289 11.50 -0.63 17.64
C PRO A 289 12.47 0.50 17.24
N GLU A 290 13.37 0.26 16.28
CA GLU A 290 14.41 1.21 15.87
C GLU A 290 13.85 2.55 15.37
N LEU A 291 12.75 2.52 14.62
CA LEU A 291 12.11 3.72 14.10
C LEU A 291 11.50 4.57 15.23
N LEU A 292 10.92 3.91 16.23
CA LEU A 292 10.35 4.56 17.40
C LEU A 292 11.43 5.23 18.24
N TRP A 293 12.55 4.54 18.49
CA TRP A 293 13.69 5.11 19.21
C TRP A 293 14.30 6.31 18.47
N LYS A 294 14.49 6.20 17.16
CA LYS A 294 14.97 7.33 16.34
C LYS A 294 14.00 8.53 16.41
N ALA A 295 12.70 8.28 16.36
CA ALA A 295 11.69 9.33 16.47
C ALA A 295 11.70 9.99 17.86
N TYR A 296 11.86 9.20 18.93
CA TYR A 296 11.90 9.72 20.29
C TYR A 296 13.17 10.56 20.54
N ILE A 297 14.33 10.04 20.12
CA ILE A 297 15.59 10.79 20.16
C ILE A 297 15.47 12.08 19.33
N GLY A 298 14.96 12.00 18.10
CA GLY A 298 14.73 13.17 17.26
C GLY A 298 13.77 14.20 17.88
N PHE A 299 12.82 13.76 18.70
CA PHE A 299 11.94 14.64 19.45
C PHE A 299 12.67 15.38 20.58
N GLU A 300 13.38 14.67 21.46
CA GLU A 300 14.12 15.33 22.56
C GLU A 300 15.23 16.26 22.02
N LEU A 301 15.83 15.92 20.88
CA LEU A 301 16.76 16.81 20.16
C LEU A 301 16.10 18.12 19.72
N SER A 302 14.85 18.07 19.24
CA SER A 302 14.15 19.29 18.83
C SER A 302 13.71 20.16 20.01
N GLU A 303 13.53 19.57 21.20
CA GLU A 303 13.22 20.29 22.43
C GLU A 303 14.48 20.80 23.16
N GLY A 304 15.67 20.38 22.73
CA GLY A 304 16.96 20.79 23.32
C GLY A 304 17.32 20.08 24.63
N GLU A 305 16.63 19.00 24.98
CA GLU A 305 16.86 18.25 26.23
C GLU A 305 18.01 17.24 26.09
N PHE A 306 19.24 17.76 26.16
CA PHE A 306 20.45 16.97 25.95
C PHE A 306 20.65 15.87 27.01
N GLU A 307 20.32 16.12 28.27
CA GLU A 307 20.53 15.15 29.37
C GLU A 307 19.64 13.92 29.21
N ARG A 308 18.36 14.12 28.91
CA ARG A 308 17.42 13.03 28.66
C ARG A 308 17.77 12.25 27.40
N THR A 309 18.23 12.95 26.36
CA THR A 309 18.71 12.28 25.15
C THR A 309 19.86 11.32 25.45
N ARG A 310 20.76 11.66 26.38
CA ARG A 310 21.83 10.74 26.84
C ARG A 310 21.27 9.52 27.55
N GLU A 311 20.36 9.71 28.50
CA GLU A 311 19.70 8.59 29.19
C GLU A 311 18.99 7.65 28.20
N LEU A 312 18.35 8.20 27.17
CA LEU A 312 17.71 7.41 26.11
C LEU A 312 18.71 6.61 25.29
N TYR A 313 19.86 7.20 24.94
CA TYR A 313 20.94 6.47 24.27
C TYR A 313 21.51 5.36 25.16
N GLU A 314 21.71 5.59 26.45
CA GLU A 314 22.17 4.55 27.38
C GLU A 314 21.17 3.40 27.49
N ARG A 315 19.87 3.70 27.66
CA ARG A 315 18.80 2.68 27.65
C ARG A 315 18.72 1.92 26.33
N LEU A 316 18.91 2.61 25.20
CA LEU A 316 18.93 1.99 23.87
C LEU A 316 20.14 1.07 23.69
N LEU A 317 21.30 1.44 24.23
CA LEU A 317 22.51 0.62 24.22
C LEU A 317 22.42 -0.60 25.13
N ASP A 318 21.66 -0.52 26.23
CA ASP A 318 21.37 -1.69 27.06
C ASP A 318 20.51 -2.73 26.33
N ARG A 319 19.56 -2.27 25.51
CA ARG A 319 18.69 -3.16 24.70
C ARG A 319 19.35 -3.63 23.41
N THR A 320 19.99 -2.73 22.67
CA THR A 320 20.54 -2.97 21.33
C THR A 320 21.95 -2.41 21.20
N LYS A 321 22.92 -3.30 20.98
CA LYS A 321 24.35 -2.94 20.90
C LYS A 321 24.85 -2.90 19.46
N HIS A 322 24.05 -2.34 18.55
CA HIS A 322 24.41 -2.20 17.15
C HIS A 322 25.39 -1.04 16.94
N LEU A 323 26.34 -1.22 16.02
CA LEU A 323 27.32 -0.22 15.60
C LEU A 323 26.69 1.16 15.31
N LYS A 324 25.57 1.17 14.59
CA LYS A 324 24.90 2.42 14.18
C LYS A 324 24.41 3.26 15.36
N VAL A 325 24.00 2.61 16.45
CA VAL A 325 23.54 3.31 17.67
C VAL A 325 24.71 4.03 18.33
N TRP A 326 25.86 3.36 18.47
CA TRP A 326 27.09 3.97 18.99
C TRP A 326 27.54 5.17 18.17
N ILE A 327 27.54 5.04 16.83
CA ILE A 327 27.88 6.14 15.92
C ILE A 327 26.88 7.29 16.07
N SER A 328 25.58 7.01 16.14
CA SER A 328 24.56 8.06 16.34
C SER A 328 24.69 8.77 17.68
N TYR A 329 25.07 8.05 18.75
CA TYR A 329 25.28 8.64 20.07
C TYR A 329 26.50 9.57 20.08
N ALA A 330 27.60 9.15 19.44
CA ALA A 330 28.79 9.98 19.29
C ALA A 330 28.53 11.22 18.41
N LYS A 331 27.82 11.07 17.29
CA LYS A 331 27.43 12.20 16.43
C LYS A 331 26.48 13.16 17.15
N PHE A 332 25.61 12.65 18.01
CA PHE A 332 24.75 13.47 18.87
C PHE A 332 25.57 14.34 19.83
N GLU A 333 26.47 13.76 20.63
CA GLU A 333 27.34 14.53 21.54
C GLU A 333 28.21 15.54 20.77
N ALA A 334 28.64 15.19 19.55
CA ALA A 334 29.33 16.12 18.68
C ALA A 334 28.45 17.29 18.20
N SER A 335 27.18 17.04 17.91
CA SER A 335 26.22 18.08 17.50
C SER A 335 25.74 18.97 18.65
N ALA A 336 25.65 18.43 19.87
CA ALA A 336 25.29 19.18 21.08
C ALA A 336 26.28 20.33 21.34
N ILE A 337 27.55 20.15 20.94
CA ILE A 337 28.60 21.16 20.98
C ILE A 337 28.26 22.35 20.08
N VAL A 338 27.87 22.10 18.83
CA VAL A 338 27.58 23.17 17.86
C VAL A 338 26.36 23.99 18.29
N GLY A 339 25.35 23.34 18.88
CA GLY A 339 24.19 24.03 19.44
C GLY A 339 24.52 24.99 20.59
N ALA A 340 25.49 24.64 21.45
CA ALA A 340 25.97 25.51 22.52
C ALA A 340 26.83 26.69 22.02
N MET A 341 27.44 26.58 20.83
CA MET A 341 28.21 27.67 20.21
C MET A 341 27.33 28.80 19.64
N CYS A 342 26.03 28.56 19.43
CA CYS A 342 25.11 29.52 18.80
C CYS A 342 24.37 30.44 19.79
N SER A 343 24.55 30.31 21.11
CA SER A 343 24.08 31.30 22.07
C SER A 343 25.11 32.44 22.18
N GLU A 344 24.82 33.58 21.55
CA GLU A 344 25.73 34.73 21.37
C GLU A 344 26.20 35.43 22.68
N ASP A 345 25.77 34.97 23.87
CA ASP A 345 25.92 35.68 25.15
C ASP A 345 26.80 34.97 26.22
N GLN A 346 27.72 34.06 25.86
CA GLN A 346 28.57 33.37 26.86
C GLN A 346 30.08 33.50 26.61
N ASP A 347 30.82 33.71 27.71
CA ASP A 347 32.28 33.87 27.76
C ASP A 347 33.01 32.75 27.00
N GLN A 348 34.00 33.12 26.17
CA GLN A 348 34.78 32.19 25.33
C GLN A 348 35.45 31.08 26.14
N ASP A 349 35.84 31.36 27.40
CA ASP A 349 36.45 30.38 28.30
C ASP A 349 35.46 29.31 28.78
N TYR A 350 34.20 29.68 29.01
CA TYR A 350 33.14 28.75 29.41
C TYR A 350 32.77 27.80 28.26
N LEU A 351 32.71 28.34 27.04
CA LEU A 351 32.49 27.56 25.82
C LEU A 351 33.66 26.59 25.54
N HIS A 352 34.90 27.01 25.82
CA HIS A 352 36.10 26.18 25.71
C HIS A 352 36.12 25.03 26.74
N GLU A 353 35.57 25.24 27.93
CA GLU A 353 35.48 24.19 28.96
C GLU A 353 34.35 23.20 28.65
N GLN A 354 33.19 23.66 28.16
CA GLN A 354 32.11 22.78 27.73
C GLN A 354 32.49 21.92 26.50
N THR A 355 33.18 22.50 25.52
CA THR A 355 33.70 21.77 24.35
C THR A 355 34.67 20.67 24.77
N LYS A 356 35.60 20.95 25.70
CA LYS A 356 36.49 19.92 26.29
C LYS A 356 35.73 18.80 26.98
N GLN A 357 34.72 19.12 27.79
CA GLN A 357 33.90 18.10 28.45
C GLN A 357 33.16 17.21 27.44
N CYS A 358 32.65 17.79 26.36
CA CYS A 358 31.93 17.03 25.33
C CYS A 358 32.89 16.14 24.52
N VAL A 359 34.07 16.63 24.14
CA VAL A 359 35.12 15.79 23.51
C VAL A 359 35.50 14.61 24.40
N GLN A 360 35.66 14.84 25.71
CA GLN A 360 35.92 13.75 26.66
C GLN A 360 34.76 12.75 26.73
N ARG A 361 33.51 13.20 26.66
CA ARG A 361 32.33 12.33 26.63
C ARG A 361 32.29 11.49 25.34
N VAL A 362 32.49 12.12 24.18
CA VAL A 362 32.59 11.44 22.88
C VAL A 362 33.67 10.36 22.91
N ARG A 363 34.86 10.68 23.42
CA ARG A 363 35.96 9.71 23.59
C ARG A 363 35.57 8.55 24.48
N ARG A 364 34.96 8.81 25.64
CA ARG A 364 34.46 7.75 26.53
C ARG A 364 33.45 6.84 25.85
N ILE A 365 32.57 7.38 25.00
CA ILE A 365 31.58 6.60 24.25
C ILE A 365 32.27 5.69 23.23
N PHE A 366 33.20 6.22 22.44
CA PHE A 366 33.98 5.43 21.49
C PHE A 366 34.85 4.37 22.18
N GLU A 367 35.45 4.68 23.34
CA GLU A 367 36.20 3.71 24.14
C GLU A 367 35.31 2.60 24.70
N LYS A 368 34.11 2.94 25.21
CA LYS A 368 33.10 1.96 25.64
C LYS A 368 32.69 1.05 24.48
N ALA A 369 32.38 1.63 23.31
CA ALA A 369 32.03 0.89 22.11
C ALA A 369 33.17 -0.05 21.68
N PHE A 370 34.39 0.47 21.62
CA PHE A 370 35.59 -0.28 21.23
C PHE A 370 35.85 -1.46 22.18
N ASN A 371 35.73 -1.25 23.49
CA ASN A 371 35.87 -2.30 24.49
C ASN A 371 34.78 -3.37 24.37
N TYR A 372 33.54 -2.98 24.07
CA TYR A 372 32.45 -3.92 23.81
C TYR A 372 32.75 -4.78 22.58
N PHE A 373 32.97 -4.19 21.40
CA PHE A 373 33.28 -4.95 20.19
C PHE A 373 34.55 -5.81 20.32
N ARG A 374 35.53 -5.37 21.13
CA ARG A 374 36.72 -6.18 21.45
C ARG A 374 36.39 -7.44 22.28
N THR A 375 35.48 -7.34 23.24
CA THR A 375 35.23 -8.41 24.23
C THR A 375 34.07 -9.32 23.86
N SER A 376 32.97 -8.78 23.35
CA SER A 376 31.73 -9.52 23.09
C SER A 376 31.57 -9.99 21.65
N ALA A 377 32.21 -9.32 20.68
CA ALA A 377 32.05 -9.62 19.25
C ALA A 377 33.36 -9.47 18.46
N PRO A 378 34.41 -10.27 18.79
CA PRO A 378 35.73 -10.16 18.16
C PRO A 378 35.74 -10.51 16.66
N GLU A 379 34.68 -11.14 16.16
CA GLU A 379 34.51 -11.46 14.74
C GLU A 379 34.12 -10.23 13.89
N LEU A 380 33.51 -9.20 14.48
CA LEU A 380 33.06 -7.97 13.80
C LEU A 380 34.17 -6.93 13.67
N LYS A 381 35.29 -7.35 13.06
CA LYS A 381 36.48 -6.51 12.88
C LYS A 381 36.25 -5.30 11.96
N GLU A 382 35.36 -5.45 10.98
CA GLU A 382 34.92 -4.37 10.09
C GLU A 382 34.21 -3.26 10.87
N GLU A 383 33.29 -3.61 11.77
CA GLU A 383 32.56 -2.65 12.59
C GLU A 383 33.48 -1.90 13.55
N ARG A 384 34.49 -2.59 14.10
CA ARG A 384 35.54 -1.98 14.92
C ARG A 384 36.43 -1.02 14.11
N CYS A 385 36.68 -1.31 12.84
CA CYS A 385 37.38 -0.37 11.95
C CYS A 385 36.55 0.87 11.67
N ILE A 386 35.26 0.71 11.36
CA ILE A 386 34.35 1.82 11.08
C ILE A 386 34.22 2.74 12.31
N LEU A 387 34.19 2.18 13.53
CA LEU A 387 34.21 2.99 14.76
C LEU A 387 35.45 3.87 14.88
N LEU A 388 36.63 3.35 14.54
CA LEU A 388 37.87 4.13 14.61
C LEU A 388 37.95 5.17 13.49
N GLU A 389 37.48 4.84 12.28
CA GLU A 389 37.37 5.81 11.17
C GLU A 389 36.41 6.96 11.54
N GLU A 390 35.25 6.66 12.15
CA GLU A 390 34.30 7.67 12.63
C GLU A 390 34.84 8.46 13.83
N MET A 391 35.55 7.82 14.77
CA MET A 391 36.23 8.53 15.86
C MET A 391 37.25 9.54 15.33
N LEU A 392 38.03 9.15 14.31
CA LEU A 392 38.99 10.03 13.65
C LEU A 392 38.28 11.20 12.94
N ASN A 393 37.19 10.94 12.22
CA ASN A 393 36.42 12.01 11.56
C ASN A 393 35.86 13.02 12.57
N VAL A 394 35.36 12.52 13.70
CA VAL A 394 34.83 13.35 14.78
C VAL A 394 35.94 14.15 15.46
N GLU A 395 37.10 13.55 15.77
CA GLU A 395 38.24 14.29 16.32
C GLU A 395 38.82 15.32 15.34
N ALA A 396 38.88 15.01 14.05
CA ALA A 396 39.29 15.96 13.01
C ALA A 396 38.33 17.15 12.91
N SER A 397 37.03 16.94 13.18
CA SER A 397 36.04 18.03 13.20
C SER A 397 36.22 19.01 14.37
N PHE A 398 36.90 18.61 15.44
CA PHE A 398 37.18 19.45 16.61
C PHE A 398 38.52 20.20 16.57
N GLY A 399 39.31 20.05 15.51
CA GLY A 399 40.55 20.79 15.29
C GLY A 399 41.57 20.64 16.43
N ASP A 400 42.16 21.76 16.86
CA ASP A 400 43.32 21.86 17.78
C ASP A 400 43.07 21.36 19.22
N LEU A 401 41.83 20.99 19.57
CA LEU A 401 41.47 20.49 20.90
C LEU A 401 41.65 18.97 21.06
N CYS A 402 41.97 18.25 19.97
CA CYS A 402 42.01 16.79 19.94
C CYS A 402 43.35 16.22 19.46
N ASP A 403 43.93 15.31 20.24
CA ASP A 403 45.06 14.46 19.80
C ASP A 403 44.64 13.38 18.79
N VAL A 404 44.51 13.76 17.52
CA VAL A 404 44.21 12.85 16.39
C VAL A 404 45.28 11.74 16.23
N SER A 405 46.50 12.00 16.72
CA SER A 405 47.65 11.09 16.67
C SER A 405 47.42 9.78 17.43
N LEU A 406 46.69 9.82 18.55
CA LEU A 406 46.39 8.65 19.38
C LEU A 406 45.42 7.70 18.67
N VAL A 407 44.43 8.23 17.93
CA VAL A 407 43.46 7.42 17.19
C VAL A 407 44.07 6.86 15.91
N GLN A 408 44.89 7.65 15.21
CA GLN A 408 45.65 7.17 14.03
C GLN A 408 46.54 5.97 14.36
N SER A 409 47.15 5.95 15.55
CA SER A 409 48.00 4.84 15.99
C SER A 409 47.24 3.52 16.19
N LYS A 410 45.92 3.59 16.41
CA LYS A 410 45.03 2.44 16.65
C LYS A 410 44.35 1.90 15.40
N LEU A 411 44.47 2.59 14.25
CA LEU A 411 43.82 2.18 13.00
C LEU A 411 44.31 0.80 12.52
N PRO A 412 43.40 -0.09 12.10
CA PRO A 412 43.77 -1.39 11.58
C PRO A 412 44.37 -1.29 10.17
N LYS A 413 45.29 -2.20 9.86
CA LYS A 413 45.76 -2.42 8.50
C LYS A 413 44.79 -3.35 7.78
N LYS A 414 44.32 -2.95 6.59
CA LYS A 414 43.49 -3.78 5.70
C LYS A 414 44.38 -4.84 5.04
N LEU A 415 44.14 -6.12 5.34
CA LEU A 415 44.85 -7.25 4.76
C LEU A 415 43.92 -8.02 3.84
N LYS A 416 44.35 -8.32 2.62
CA LYS A 416 43.60 -9.20 1.71
C LYS A 416 43.96 -10.65 2.04
N LYS A 417 42.98 -11.43 2.49
CA LYS A 417 43.13 -12.87 2.76
C LYS A 417 42.29 -13.68 1.77
N ARG A 418 42.71 -14.92 1.51
CA ARG A 418 42.03 -15.83 0.57
C ARG A 418 41.48 -17.00 1.37
N ARG A 419 40.17 -17.26 1.32
CA ARG A 419 39.55 -18.46 1.92
C ARG A 419 39.18 -19.46 0.82
N PRO A 420 39.46 -20.77 0.97
CA PRO A 420 38.99 -21.76 0.02
C PRO A 420 37.47 -21.91 0.12
N ILE A 421 36.77 -21.88 -1.02
CA ILE A 421 35.35 -22.18 -1.14
C ILE A 421 35.22 -23.70 -1.19
N VAL A 422 34.55 -24.30 -0.20
CA VAL A 422 34.32 -25.74 -0.15
C VAL A 422 32.95 -26.04 -0.76
N THR A 423 32.92 -26.79 -1.85
CA THR A 423 31.72 -27.43 -2.41
C THR A 423 31.73 -28.92 -2.07
N GLU A 424 30.59 -29.62 -2.21
CA GLU A 424 30.44 -31.05 -1.83
C GLU A 424 31.48 -31.99 -2.49
N ASP A 425 32.07 -31.61 -3.65
CA ASP A 425 33.11 -32.37 -4.37
C ASP A 425 34.56 -31.86 -4.16
N GLY A 426 34.81 -31.01 -3.15
CA GLY A 426 36.14 -30.46 -2.84
C GLY A 426 36.27 -28.95 -3.09
N PRO A 427 37.48 -28.36 -2.94
CA PRO A 427 37.65 -26.91 -2.98
C PRO A 427 37.52 -26.34 -4.40
N ALA A 428 36.45 -25.59 -4.66
CA ALA A 428 36.08 -25.06 -5.98
C ALA A 428 36.65 -23.68 -6.31
N GLY A 429 37.44 -23.07 -5.41
CA GLY A 429 38.09 -21.79 -5.66
C GLY A 429 38.56 -21.12 -4.38
N TYR A 430 39.18 -19.94 -4.50
CA TYR A 430 39.50 -19.07 -3.37
C TYR A 430 38.68 -17.78 -3.45
N GLU A 431 37.97 -17.43 -2.39
CA GLU A 431 37.31 -16.14 -2.24
C GLU A 431 38.27 -15.16 -1.55
N GLU A 432 38.48 -14.00 -2.17
CA GLU A 432 39.27 -12.92 -1.58
C GLU A 432 38.38 -12.11 -0.63
N TYR A 433 38.69 -12.12 0.66
CA TYR A 433 38.01 -11.31 1.68
C TYR A 433 38.99 -10.37 2.37
N ILE A 434 38.48 -9.22 2.83
CA ILE A 434 39.27 -8.22 3.54
C ILE A 434 39.23 -8.57 5.03
N ASP A 435 40.39 -8.83 5.63
CA ASP A 435 40.55 -8.98 7.08
C ASP A 435 41.26 -7.74 7.64
N TYR A 436 40.89 -7.33 8.84
CA TYR A 436 41.43 -6.14 9.48
C TYR A 436 42.38 -6.56 10.61
N SER A 437 43.66 -6.19 10.52
CA SER A 437 44.61 -6.45 11.60
C SER A 437 44.82 -5.19 12.45
N PHE A 438 44.41 -5.24 13.71
CA PHE A 438 44.66 -4.16 14.66
C PHE A 438 46.09 -4.24 15.21
N PRO A 439 46.81 -3.11 15.39
CA PRO A 439 48.19 -3.09 15.90
C PRO A 439 48.40 -3.82 17.24
N GLU A 440 47.39 -3.85 18.10
CA GLU A 440 47.42 -4.56 19.39
C GLU A 440 47.32 -6.10 19.26
N GLU A 441 46.63 -6.60 18.24
CA GLU A 441 46.52 -8.04 17.93
C GLU A 441 47.80 -8.56 17.25
N ALA A 442 48.49 -7.70 16.49
CA ALA A 442 49.79 -8.00 15.91
C ALA A 442 50.85 -8.22 17.01
N HIS A 443 50.79 -7.46 18.12
CA HIS A 443 51.69 -7.66 19.26
C HIS A 443 51.47 -9.02 19.94
N THR A 444 50.22 -9.45 20.14
CA THR A 444 49.92 -10.75 20.76
C THR A 444 50.26 -11.94 19.87
N GLN A 445 50.11 -11.83 18.54
CA GLN A 445 50.57 -12.84 17.60
C GLN A 445 52.10 -12.94 17.55
N ASN A 446 52.79 -11.79 17.49
CA ASN A 446 54.25 -11.76 17.50
C ASN A 446 54.84 -12.34 18.79
N LEU A 447 54.20 -12.09 19.94
CA LEU A 447 54.60 -12.68 21.23
C LEU A 447 54.44 -14.21 21.25
N LYS A 448 53.33 -14.75 20.75
CA LYS A 448 53.13 -16.22 20.64
C LYS A 448 54.10 -16.87 19.66
N ILE A 449 54.43 -16.20 18.54
CA ILE A 449 55.43 -16.67 17.58
C ILE A 449 56.83 -16.65 18.20
N LEU A 450 57.17 -15.60 18.95
CA LEU A 450 58.43 -15.51 19.70
C LEU A 450 58.54 -16.58 20.78
N GLU A 451 57.45 -16.86 21.50
CA GLU A 451 57.38 -17.88 22.54
C GLU A 451 57.49 -19.29 21.95
N ALA A 452 56.82 -19.56 20.82
CA ALA A 452 56.96 -20.80 20.07
C ALA A 452 58.37 -20.98 19.46
N ALA A 453 58.98 -19.90 18.96
CA ALA A 453 60.36 -19.90 18.45
C ALA A 453 61.38 -20.14 19.58
N TYR A 454 61.14 -19.58 20.76
CA TYR A 454 61.95 -19.83 21.96
C TYR A 454 61.83 -21.30 22.40
N MET A 455 60.62 -21.85 22.44
CA MET A 455 60.38 -23.27 22.75
C MET A 455 61.00 -24.21 21.70
N TRP A 456 60.98 -23.84 20.41
CA TRP A 456 61.67 -24.59 19.35
C TRP A 456 63.19 -24.56 19.51
N LYS A 457 63.77 -23.38 19.79
CA LYS A 457 65.21 -23.24 20.06
C LYS A 457 65.64 -24.05 21.28
N LYS A 458 64.84 -24.03 22.36
CA LYS A 458 65.09 -24.83 23.56
C LYS A 458 65.10 -26.34 23.27
N ARG A 459 64.18 -26.80 22.40
CA ARG A 459 64.12 -28.21 21.97
C ARG A 459 65.29 -28.63 21.08
N LYS A 460 65.82 -27.72 20.26
CA LYS A 460 67.00 -27.98 19.44
C LYS A 460 68.29 -28.02 20.27
N VAL A 461 68.43 -27.12 21.23
CA VAL A 461 69.60 -27.12 22.13
C VAL A 461 69.60 -28.37 23.01
N SER A 462 68.43 -28.87 23.43
CA SER A 462 68.36 -30.13 24.18
C SER A 462 68.56 -31.39 23.33
N SER A 463 68.57 -31.31 22.00
CA SER A 463 68.79 -32.47 21.11
C SER A 463 70.22 -32.55 20.57
N ASP A 464 71.05 -31.53 20.79
CA ASP A 464 72.47 -31.52 20.42
C ASP A 464 73.38 -31.93 21.60
N ASP A 465 72.81 -32.22 22.77
CA ASP A 465 73.49 -32.63 24.02
C ASP A 465 73.30 -34.13 24.38
N ASP A 466 72.66 -34.92 23.50
CA ASP A 466 72.60 -36.41 23.53
C ASP A 466 73.36 -36.98 22.32
#